data_AF-A0A1S8NJ44-F1
#
_entry.id   AF-A0A1S8NJ44-F1
#
_cell.length_a   1.000
_cell.length_b   1.000
_cell.length_c   1.000
_cell.angle_alpha   90.00
_cell.angle_beta   90.00
_cell.angle_gamma   90.00
#
_symmetry.space_group_name_H-M   'P 1'
#
loop_
_entity.id
_entity.type
_entity.pdbx_description
1 polymer ?
#
loop_
_entity_poly.entity_id
_entity_poly.type
_entity_poly.pdbx_seq_one_letter_code
_entity_poly.pdbx_strand_id
1 'polypeptide(L)'
;MNLLEEHAVGNYIKKYDDWYSLSFKKSTCEYPNGKIVTILDNVKIHHAKSIQPFLAEMKNRFELMFLPPYSPGLNVIEGFCDWLKSSVVNNVFFKSVVSIRFYI
;
A
#
# COMPACT_ATOMS: atom_id res chain seq x y z
N MET A 1 -3.97 19.98 18.13
CA MET A 1 -4.45 19.17 17.00
C MET A 1 -5.95 19.37 16.96
N ASN A 2 -6.45 19.95 15.87
CA ASN A 2 -7.79 20.57 15.85
C ASN A 2 -8.79 19.61 15.19
N LEU A 3 -10.10 19.78 15.46
CA LEU A 3 -11.17 18.88 14.94
C LEU A 3 -11.13 18.68 13.41
N LEU A 4 -10.65 19.67 12.64
CA LEU A 4 -10.46 19.57 11.19
C LEU A 4 -9.29 18.64 10.80
N GLU A 5 -8.20 18.64 11.58
CA GLU A 5 -7.05 17.75 11.36
C GLU A 5 -7.40 16.30 11.69
N GLU A 6 -8.15 16.07 12.77
CA GLU A 6 -8.64 14.73 13.12
C GLU A 6 -9.59 14.17 12.05
N HIS A 7 -10.49 15.00 11.51
CA HIS A 7 -11.41 14.60 10.45
C HIS A 7 -10.68 14.31 9.13
N ALA A 8 -9.66 15.11 8.78
CA ALA A 8 -8.84 14.88 7.60
C ALA A 8 -7.99 13.60 7.72
N VAL A 9 -7.38 13.36 8.88
CA VAL A 9 -6.63 12.13 9.18
C VAL A 9 -7.54 10.91 9.15
N GLY A 10 -8.74 11.01 9.74
CA GLY A 10 -9.75 9.94 9.71
C GLY A 10 -10.18 9.58 8.29
N ASN A 11 -10.46 10.58 7.45
CA ASN A 11 -10.80 10.36 6.03
C ASN A 11 -9.63 9.77 5.23
N TYR A 12 -8.40 10.20 5.53
CA TYR A 12 -7.21 9.65 4.89
C TYR A 12 -7.03 8.16 5.21
N ILE A 13 -7.10 7.78 6.49
CA ILE A 13 -6.97 6.38 6.92
C ILE A 13 -8.06 5.52 6.27
N LYS A 14 -9.31 5.97 6.32
CA LYS A 14 -10.44 5.24 5.72
C LYS A 14 -10.25 4.99 4.22
N LYS A 15 -9.75 5.99 3.47
CA LYS A 15 -9.47 5.84 2.04
C LYS A 15 -8.48 4.71 1.74
N TYR A 16 -7.44 4.55 2.56
CA TYR A 16 -6.46 3.48 2.37
C TYR A 16 -7.04 2.11 2.75
N ASP A 17 -7.81 2.03 3.83
CA ASP A 17 -8.50 0.80 4.23
C ASP A 17 -9.43 0.26 3.13
N ASP A 18 -10.21 1.15 2.51
CA ASP A 18 -11.07 0.81 1.38
C ASP A 18 -10.25 0.33 0.18
N TRP A 19 -9.10 0.97 -0.09
CA TRP A 19 -8.19 0.58 -1.17
C TRP A 19 -7.57 -0.81 -0.95
N TYR A 20 -7.11 -1.14 0.26
CA TYR A 20 -6.58 -2.47 0.58
C TYR A 20 -7.64 -3.55 0.40
N SER A 21 -8.84 -3.31 0.92
CA SER A 21 -9.96 -4.25 0.81
C SER A 21 -10.30 -4.55 -0.65
N LEU A 22 -10.36 -3.51 -1.49
CA LEU A 22 -10.60 -3.67 -2.92
C LEU A 22 -9.44 -4.41 -3.62
N SER A 23 -8.20 -4.05 -3.29
CA SER A 23 -7.00 -4.65 -3.90
C SER A 23 -6.87 -6.13 -3.55
N PHE A 24 -7.09 -6.51 -2.28
CA PHE A 24 -7.03 -7.91 -1.87
C PHE A 24 -8.13 -8.74 -2.50
N LYS A 25 -9.36 -8.20 -2.59
CA LYS A 25 -10.46 -8.85 -3.32
C LYS A 25 -10.13 -9.03 -4.80
N LYS A 26 -9.47 -8.04 -5.42
CA LYS A 26 -9.03 -8.16 -6.81
C LYS A 26 -7.99 -9.26 -6.97
N SER A 27 -6.99 -9.34 -6.09
CA SER A 27 -5.97 -10.40 -6.11
C SER A 27 -6.59 -11.80 -5.99
N THR A 28 -7.63 -11.97 -5.19
CA THR A 28 -8.31 -13.28 -5.04
C THR A 28 -9.15 -13.64 -6.27
N CYS A 29 -9.64 -12.64 -7.02
CA CYS A 29 -10.28 -12.87 -8.32
C CYS A 29 -9.26 -13.19 -9.42
N GLU A 30 -8.13 -12.48 -9.47
CA GLU A 30 -7.08 -12.67 -10.48
C GLU A 30 -6.37 -14.02 -10.33
N TYR A 31 -6.15 -14.47 -9.10
CA TYR A 31 -5.49 -15.74 -8.80
C TYR A 31 -6.47 -16.69 -8.10
N PRO A 32 -7.45 -17.29 -8.80
CA PRO A 32 -8.59 -17.99 -8.21
C PRO A 32 -8.24 -19.28 -7.46
N ASN A 33 -7.01 -19.78 -7.58
CA ASN A 33 -6.55 -21.02 -6.94
C ASN A 33 -5.22 -20.79 -6.22
N GLY A 34 -4.96 -21.60 -5.19
CA GLY A 34 -3.72 -21.55 -4.42
C GLY A 34 -3.71 -20.49 -3.33
N LYS A 35 -2.65 -20.52 -2.51
CA LYS A 35 -2.45 -19.61 -1.39
C LYS A 35 -1.80 -18.32 -1.88
N ILE A 36 -2.34 -17.18 -1.47
CA ILE A 36 -1.84 -15.85 -1.75
C ILE A 36 -1.18 -15.34 -0.48
N VAL A 37 0.09 -14.95 -0.58
CA VAL A 37 0.84 -14.31 0.50
C VAL A 37 1.19 -12.90 0.04
N THR A 38 0.74 -11.90 0.77
CA THR A 38 1.09 -10.49 0.50
C THR A 38 2.14 -10.05 1.51
N ILE A 39 3.28 -9.56 1.01
CA ILE A 39 4.37 -9.06 1.82
C ILE A 39 4.16 -7.56 2.04
N LEU A 40 4.17 -7.11 3.30
CA LEU A 40 3.90 -5.72 3.69
C LEU A 40 4.98 -5.21 4.65
N ASP A 41 5.16 -3.89 4.68
CA ASP A 41 5.93 -3.24 5.75
C ASP A 41 5.08 -3.10 7.03
N ASN A 42 5.66 -2.56 8.10
CA ASN A 42 4.98 -2.41 9.40
C ASN A 42 4.21 -1.08 9.58
N VAL A 43 3.88 -0.36 8.50
CA VAL A 43 3.11 0.89 8.63
C VAL A 43 1.72 0.59 9.21
N LYS A 44 1.27 1.44 10.14
CA LYS A 44 0.02 1.27 10.92
C LYS A 44 -1.23 1.01 10.06
N ILE A 45 -1.27 1.51 8.83
CA ILE A 45 -2.38 1.31 7.90
C ILE A 45 -2.59 -0.17 7.54
N HIS A 46 -1.52 -0.98 7.52
CA HIS A 46 -1.62 -2.42 7.23
C HIS A 46 -2.22 -3.22 8.40
N HIS A 47 -2.23 -2.63 9.60
CA HIS A 47 -2.79 -3.23 10.81
C HIS A 47 -4.21 -2.73 11.10
N ALA A 48 -4.85 -2.05 10.14
CA ALA A 48 -6.18 -1.52 10.32
C ALA A 48 -7.21 -2.62 10.66
N LYS A 49 -8.14 -2.32 11.56
CA LYS A 49 -9.17 -3.29 11.99
C LYS A 49 -10.17 -3.60 10.87
N SER A 50 -10.33 -2.68 9.93
CA SER A 50 -11.23 -2.77 8.77
C SER A 50 -10.91 -3.94 7.84
N ILE A 51 -9.64 -4.35 7.73
CA ILE A 51 -9.23 -5.46 6.84
C ILE A 51 -9.42 -6.84 7.50
N GLN A 52 -9.57 -6.89 8.83
CA GLN A 52 -9.62 -8.13 9.60
C GLN A 52 -10.77 -9.06 9.20
N PRO A 53 -12.00 -8.58 8.92
CA PRO A 53 -13.09 -9.44 8.45
C PRO A 53 -12.75 -10.19 7.15
N PHE A 54 -12.11 -9.51 6.20
CA PHE A 54 -11.68 -10.12 4.93
C PHE A 54 -10.62 -11.20 5.17
N LEU A 55 -9.61 -10.92 6.02
CA LEU A 55 -8.58 -11.90 6.37
C LEU A 55 -9.16 -13.11 7.10
N ALA A 56 -10.18 -12.92 7.93
CA ALA A 56 -10.87 -14.00 8.62
C ALA A 56 -11.64 -14.89 7.64
N GLU A 57 -12.38 -14.30 6.70
CA GLU A 57 -13.10 -15.03 5.65
C GLU A 57 -12.14 -15.83 4.76
N MET A 58 -10.97 -15.26 4.46
CA MET A 58 -9.98 -15.83 3.55
C MET A 58 -8.83 -16.55 4.26
N LYS A 59 -8.92 -16.86 5.56
CA LYS A 59 -7.80 -17.34 6.39
C LYS A 59 -7.02 -18.52 5.81
N ASN A 60 -7.68 -19.43 5.10
CA ASN A 60 -7.04 -20.62 4.52
C ASN A 60 -6.33 -20.34 3.19
N ARG A 61 -6.53 -19.15 2.61
CA ARG A 61 -6.11 -18.80 1.27
C ARG A 61 -5.30 -17.51 1.18
N PHE A 62 -5.54 -16.54 2.05
CA PHE A 62 -4.90 -15.23 1.98
C PHE A 62 -4.18 -14.94 3.29
N GLU A 63 -2.88 -14.67 3.21
CA GLU A 63 -2.02 -14.40 4.36
C GLU A 63 -1.25 -13.09 4.15
N LEU A 64 -1.10 -12.33 5.23
CA LEU A 64 -0.22 -11.17 5.28
C LEU A 64 1.08 -11.55 5.99
N MET A 65 2.21 -11.30 5.33
CA MET A 65 3.54 -11.47 5.89
C MET A 65 4.19 -10.10 6.08
N PHE A 66 4.55 -9.77 7.30
CA PHE A 66 5.19 -8.50 7.63
C PHE A 66 6.70 -8.64 7.62
N LEU A 67 7.38 -7.68 6.99
CA LEU A 67 8.83 -7.60 6.98
C LEU A 67 9.37 -7.30 8.40
N PRO A 68 10.61 -7.69 8.74
CA PRO A 68 11.22 -7.29 9.99
C PRO A 68 11.33 -5.74 10.09
N PRO A 69 11.22 -5.16 11.30
CA PRO A 69 11.39 -3.73 11.48
C PRO A 69 12.72 -3.23 10.93
N TYR A 70 12.72 -2.00 10.37
CA TYR A 70 13.92 -1.35 9.83
C TYR A 70 14.68 -2.19 8.80
N SER A 71 13.97 -2.97 7.98
CA SER A 71 14.55 -3.76 6.89
C SER A 71 14.21 -3.20 5.50
N PRO A 72 14.61 -1.94 5.19
CA PRO A 72 14.27 -1.28 3.93
C PRO A 72 14.74 -2.07 2.70
N GLY A 73 15.90 -2.72 2.79
CA GLY A 73 16.44 -3.55 1.71
C GLY A 73 15.63 -4.80 1.37
N LEU A 74 14.69 -5.23 2.22
CA LEU A 74 13.77 -6.33 1.93
C LEU A 74 12.46 -5.85 1.29
N ASN A 75 12.20 -4.54 1.33
CA ASN A 75 10.99 -3.95 0.79
C ASN A 75 11.18 -3.59 -0.68
N VAL A 76 10.73 -4.45 -1.59
CA VAL A 76 10.94 -4.29 -3.05
C VAL A 76 10.45 -2.94 -3.58
N ILE A 77 9.42 -2.35 -2.96
CA ILE A 77 8.90 -1.03 -3.35
C ILE A 77 9.93 0.09 -3.14
N GLU A 78 10.85 -0.05 -2.18
CA GLU A 78 11.89 0.94 -1.93
C GLU A 78 12.89 0.97 -3.06
N GLY A 79 13.32 -0.20 -3.53
CA GLY A 79 14.16 -0.33 -4.71
C GLY A 79 13.48 0.26 -5.96
N PHE A 80 12.18 0.01 -6.16
CA PHE A 80 11.42 0.65 -7.24
C PHE A 80 11.37 2.17 -7.10
N CYS A 81 11.10 2.69 -5.90
CA CYS A 81 11.07 4.13 -5.66
C CYS A 81 12.42 4.78 -5.89
N ASP A 82 13.51 4.13 -5.50
CA ASP A 82 14.86 4.65 -5.70
C ASP A 82 15.27 4.61 -7.18
N TRP A 83 14.89 3.55 -7.90
CA TRP A 83 15.01 3.52 -9.36
C TRP A 83 14.20 4.65 -10.02
N LEU A 84 12.95 4.87 -9.60
CA LEU A 84 12.08 5.90 -10.15
C LEU A 84 12.66 7.30 -9.91
N LYS A 85 13.16 7.57 -8.69
CA LYS A 85 13.82 8.84 -8.36
C LYS A 85 15.05 9.06 -9.22
N SER A 86 15.94 8.08 -9.28
CA SER A 86 17.21 8.20 -10.00
C SER A 86 17.06 8.26 -11.53
N SER A 87 16.07 7.55 -12.08
CA SER A 87 15.88 7.43 -13.53
C SER A 87 14.96 8.49 -14.11
N VAL A 88 13.94 8.93 -13.35
CA VAL A 88 12.91 9.86 -13.84
C VAL A 88 12.97 11.18 -13.11
N VAL A 89 12.72 11.18 -11.80
CA VAL A 89 12.45 12.42 -11.04
C VAL A 89 13.66 13.35 -11.01
N ASN A 90 14.85 12.81 -10.80
CA ASN A 90 16.07 13.62 -10.67
C ASN A 90 16.59 14.14 -12.00
N ASN A 91 16.11 13.60 -13.13
CA ASN A 91 16.63 13.93 -14.46
C ASN A 91 15.75 14.94 -15.21
N VAL A 92 14.55 15.24 -14.70
CA VAL A 92 13.58 16.12 -15.35
C VAL A 92 13.03 17.11 -14.35
N PHE A 93 13.08 18.41 -14.69
CA PHE A 93 12.42 19.43 -13.89
C PHE A 93 10.92 19.46 -14.22
N PHE A 94 10.10 19.11 -13.24
CA PHE A 94 8.64 19.17 -13.34
C PHE A 94 8.10 20.47 -12.75
N LYS A 95 7.40 21.27 -13.57
CA LYS A 95 6.80 22.54 -13.13
C LYS A 95 5.67 22.36 -12.11
N SER A 96 5.05 21.18 -12.07
CA SER A 96 3.98 20.84 -11.12
C SER A 96 3.88 19.32 -10.92
N VAL A 97 3.27 18.88 -9.82
CA VAL A 97 3.01 17.45 -9.56
C VAL A 97 2.13 16.84 -10.66
N VAL A 98 1.20 17.61 -11.24
CA VAL A 98 0.34 17.16 -12.34
C VAL A 98 1.15 16.78 -13.57
N SER A 99 2.24 17.51 -13.86
CA SER A 99 3.09 17.22 -15.02
C SER A 99 3.81 15.86 -14.93
N ILE A 100 4.05 15.36 -13.72
CA ILE A 100 4.65 14.03 -13.50
C ILE A 100 3.73 12.93 -14.03
N ARG A 101 2.40 13.08 -13.84
CA ARG A 101 1.40 12.07 -14.23
C ARG A 101 1.30 11.82 -15.74
N PHE A 102 1.73 12.78 -16.55
CA PHE A 102 1.73 12.65 -18.01
C PHE A 102 3.06 12.16 -18.56
N TYR A 103 4.08 12.02 -17.72
CA TYR A 103 5.41 11.59 -18.10
C TYR A 103 5.66 10.09 -17.86
N ILE A 104 5.07 9.56 -16.77
CA ILE A 104 5.13 8.15 -16.37
C ILE A 104 3.89 7.42 -16.88
#